data_AF-A0A432GNK4-F1
#
_entry.id   AF-A0A432GNK4-F1
#
_cell.length_a   1.000
_cell.length_b   1.000
_cell.length_c   1.000
_cell.angle_alpha   90.00
_cell.angle_beta   90.00
_cell.angle_gamma   90.00
#
_symmetry.space_group_name_H-M   'P 1'
#
loop_
_entity.id
_entity.type
_entity.pdbx_description
1 polymer ?
#
loop_
_entity_poly.entity_id
_entity_poly.type
_entity_poly.pdbx_seq_one_letter_code
_entity_poly.pdbx_strand_id
1 'polypeptide(L)'
;DSLYHPYFACYGYAAVRVDMRGSGDSEGVMLDEYLQQELDDAVSVIAWLVEQPWCDGSVGMMGKSWGGFNSLQVAALQPPELKATITVCSADDRYADDVHYKGGCVLTTDMLGWSTSMLAWNARPPDPTVLGESWRDRWLERLEQTPLMVKEWISHQHRDAYWKHGSICENFSKVQCAVYAVGGWADPYSNAIPRMLSGLTCPRKALIGPWAHEYPQRALPGPQIGFVQECLRWWDYWLKDIENGIMDEPMLRAWMPGSIAPSTHYEERPGRWVAEAKWPPKNDESQTWYLNRNGLNQNAETDKPMLFPTSQTVGLNAGVWFPMGTAGEFPGDQRSADSGSLCFTSEAFYDGMEILGNPEATVTLSADQTEALLAARLCDIAPDGSSLLVSWGLLNLTHRNGHENPEALDPGEKFTAKVQLNACAHALKSGHRWRLSLSSAYFPHAWPSSKITKLKIFPGIETYLNLPFRKIPQEDTQLAEFLEPECSQPLATEEIRTASRKRTIEHEVIEDSFTLTHRVDNGRFRFVEDGLETEDLSCDSLSLNEDKPLSLKVCCERTAGIGRGDWQTRVEASGTMTATSENFHVTSRLEVFEGDQRFFFRTWDFKVPREVV
;
A
#
# COMPACT_ATOMS: atom_id res chain seq x y z
N ASP A 1 3.36 -8.57 -17.99
CA ASP A 1 2.88 -8.42 -19.39
C ASP A 1 3.03 -9.69 -20.19
N SER A 2 4.21 -10.32 -20.23
CA SER A 2 4.42 -11.59 -20.95
C SER A 2 3.44 -12.72 -20.58
N LEU A 3 2.92 -12.69 -19.35
CA LEU A 3 1.94 -13.67 -18.86
C LEU A 3 0.49 -13.44 -19.34
N TYR A 4 0.13 -12.24 -19.80
CA TYR A 4 -1.27 -11.90 -20.06
C TYR A 4 -1.52 -11.13 -21.37
N HIS A 5 -0.55 -10.37 -21.88
CA HIS A 5 -0.68 -9.74 -23.21
C HIS A 5 -0.84 -10.78 -24.32
N PRO A 6 -0.04 -11.87 -24.39
CA PRO A 6 -0.25 -12.89 -25.42
C PRO A 6 -1.58 -13.63 -25.23
N TYR A 7 -2.01 -13.82 -23.98
CA TYR A 7 -3.31 -14.40 -23.68
C TYR A 7 -4.43 -13.52 -24.25
N PHE A 8 -4.46 -12.22 -23.97
CA PHE A 8 -5.44 -11.29 -24.54
C PHE A 8 -5.37 -11.25 -26.08
N ALA A 9 -4.17 -11.33 -26.67
CA ALA A 9 -3.99 -11.37 -28.12
C ALA A 9 -4.67 -12.59 -28.77
N CYS A 10 -4.69 -13.75 -28.10
CA CYS A 10 -5.43 -14.93 -28.57
C CYS A 10 -6.96 -14.69 -28.68
N TYR A 11 -7.49 -13.69 -27.97
CA TYR A 11 -8.90 -13.28 -28.02
C TYR A 11 -9.12 -12.00 -28.84
N GLY A 12 -8.15 -11.62 -29.67
CA GLY A 12 -8.29 -10.51 -30.62
C GLY A 12 -8.03 -9.12 -30.05
N TYR A 13 -7.34 -9.00 -28.91
CA TYR A 13 -6.90 -7.71 -28.38
C TYR A 13 -5.48 -7.37 -28.81
N ALA A 14 -5.25 -6.12 -29.21
CA ALA A 14 -3.90 -5.56 -29.25
C ALA A 14 -3.54 -5.04 -27.86
N ALA A 15 -2.44 -5.52 -27.28
CA ALA A 15 -1.95 -5.08 -25.98
C ALA A 15 -0.66 -4.30 -26.13
N VAL A 16 -0.59 -3.08 -25.57
CA VAL A 16 0.55 -2.18 -25.67
C VAL A 16 1.06 -1.84 -24.28
N ARG A 17 2.37 -2.02 -24.06
CA ARG A 17 3.08 -1.51 -22.88
C ARG A 17 3.94 -0.35 -23.34
N VAL A 18 3.95 0.74 -22.58
CA VAL A 18 4.72 1.94 -22.90
C VAL A 18 5.71 2.21 -21.78
N ASP A 19 6.96 2.44 -22.15
CA ASP A 19 7.95 2.97 -21.22
C ASP A 19 7.62 4.43 -20.91
N MET A 20 7.52 4.76 -19.62
CA MET A 20 7.26 6.14 -19.20
C MET A 20 8.40 7.05 -19.65
N ARG A 21 8.09 8.33 -19.89
CA ARG A 21 9.08 9.36 -20.23
C ARG A 21 10.29 9.29 -19.27
N GLY A 22 11.50 9.20 -19.84
CA GLY A 22 12.75 9.11 -19.08
C GLY A 22 13.04 7.77 -18.42
N SER A 23 12.27 6.72 -18.75
CA SER A 23 12.51 5.35 -18.31
C SER A 23 12.61 4.42 -19.52
N GLY A 24 13.27 3.26 -19.35
CA GLY A 24 13.50 2.30 -20.43
C GLY A 24 14.06 3.00 -21.66
N ASP A 25 13.43 2.77 -22.81
CA ASP A 25 13.85 3.31 -24.09
C ASP A 25 13.20 4.66 -24.45
N SER A 26 12.25 5.13 -23.65
CA SER A 26 11.53 6.40 -23.88
C SER A 26 12.38 7.63 -23.59
N GLU A 27 12.33 8.62 -24.48
CA GLU A 27 13.05 9.89 -24.34
C GLU A 27 12.67 10.71 -23.08
N GLY A 28 13.46 11.73 -22.78
CA GLY A 28 13.22 12.69 -21.69
C GLY A 28 13.75 12.23 -20.34
N VAL A 29 13.22 12.84 -19.28
CA VAL A 29 13.62 12.64 -17.88
C VAL A 29 12.38 12.46 -17.02
N MET A 30 12.42 11.49 -16.10
CA MET A 30 11.37 11.31 -15.09
C MET A 30 11.62 12.28 -13.93
N LEU A 31 10.77 13.28 -13.80
CA LEU A 31 10.95 14.36 -12.82
C LEU A 31 10.26 14.09 -11.49
N ASP A 32 9.17 13.35 -11.48
CA ASP A 32 8.44 12.92 -10.29
C ASP A 32 7.40 11.87 -10.71
N GLU A 33 6.72 11.29 -9.73
CA GLU A 33 5.54 10.46 -9.96
C GLU A 33 4.27 11.32 -10.09
N TYR A 34 3.35 10.91 -10.96
CA TYR A 34 1.99 11.46 -11.09
C TYR A 34 1.94 12.91 -11.57
N LEU A 35 2.94 13.34 -12.35
CA LEU A 35 2.96 14.67 -12.96
C LEU A 35 1.86 14.79 -14.02
N GLN A 36 1.35 16.01 -14.23
CA GLN A 36 0.42 16.26 -15.34
C GLN A 36 1.02 15.81 -16.69
N GLN A 37 2.33 15.97 -16.89
CA GLN A 37 3.02 15.51 -18.10
C GLN A 37 2.87 14.00 -18.34
N GLU A 38 2.92 13.19 -17.30
CA GLU A 38 2.75 11.73 -17.42
C GLU A 38 1.34 11.37 -17.89
N LEU A 39 0.33 12.10 -17.38
CA LEU A 39 -1.06 11.93 -17.77
C LEU A 39 -1.31 12.41 -19.22
N ASP A 40 -0.72 13.54 -19.60
CA ASP A 40 -0.79 14.09 -20.95
C ASP A 40 -0.11 13.16 -21.98
N ASP A 41 1.01 12.54 -21.60
CA ASP A 41 1.70 11.53 -22.40
C ASP A 41 0.78 10.31 -22.61
N ALA A 42 0.11 9.83 -21.56
CA ALA A 42 -0.83 8.71 -21.68
C ALA A 42 -2.04 9.03 -22.58
N VAL A 43 -2.61 10.24 -22.47
CA VAL A 43 -3.68 10.70 -23.38
C VAL A 43 -3.18 10.76 -24.82
N SER A 44 -1.95 11.23 -25.04
CA SER A 44 -1.33 11.28 -26.38
C SER A 44 -1.10 9.89 -26.96
N VAL A 45 -0.70 8.92 -26.13
CA VAL A 45 -0.58 7.51 -26.51
C VAL A 45 -1.95 6.95 -26.90
N ILE A 46 -3.01 7.21 -26.14
CA ILE A 46 -4.37 6.75 -26.47
C ILE A 46 -4.82 7.31 -27.82
N ALA A 47 -4.59 8.61 -28.06
CA ALA A 47 -4.89 9.24 -29.35
C ALA A 47 -4.09 8.58 -30.50
N TRP A 48 -2.81 8.30 -30.29
CA TRP A 48 -1.98 7.60 -31.28
C TRP A 48 -2.47 6.16 -31.55
N LEU A 49 -2.90 5.43 -30.51
CA LEU A 49 -3.40 4.06 -30.64
C LEU A 49 -4.60 3.99 -31.58
N VAL A 50 -5.56 4.92 -31.47
CA VAL A 50 -6.77 4.91 -32.32
C VAL A 50 -6.52 5.36 -33.76
N GLU A 51 -5.37 5.98 -34.05
CA GLU A 51 -4.94 6.25 -35.42
C GLU A 51 -4.35 5.02 -36.12
N GLN A 52 -4.03 3.96 -35.37
CA GLN A 52 -3.43 2.77 -35.94
C GLN A 52 -4.45 1.92 -36.70
N PRO A 53 -4.09 1.33 -37.86
CA PRO A 53 -5.03 0.58 -38.71
C PRO A 53 -5.57 -0.70 -38.08
N TRP A 54 -4.97 -1.15 -36.97
CA TRP A 54 -5.37 -2.34 -36.22
C TRP A 54 -6.22 -2.02 -34.98
N CYS A 55 -6.46 -0.74 -34.69
CA CYS A 55 -7.32 -0.31 -33.59
C CYS A 55 -8.72 0.00 -34.12
N ASP A 56 -9.76 -0.44 -33.42
CA ASP A 56 -11.16 -0.21 -33.78
C ASP A 56 -11.75 1.08 -33.18
N GLY A 57 -10.91 1.86 -32.46
CA GLY A 57 -11.29 3.11 -31.80
C GLY A 57 -11.68 2.96 -30.33
N SER A 58 -11.69 1.74 -29.78
CA SER A 58 -11.98 1.48 -28.36
C SER A 58 -10.72 1.07 -27.61
N VAL A 59 -10.38 1.81 -26.55
CA VAL A 59 -9.21 1.54 -25.71
C VAL A 59 -9.64 1.21 -24.29
N GLY A 60 -9.00 0.20 -23.70
CA GLY A 60 -9.03 -0.08 -22.26
C GLY A 60 -7.66 0.12 -21.63
N MET A 61 -7.63 0.50 -20.35
CA MET A 61 -6.38 0.68 -19.61
C MET A 61 -6.37 -0.13 -18.33
N MET A 62 -5.27 -0.80 -18.03
CA MET A 62 -5.12 -1.62 -16.83
C MET A 62 -3.71 -1.53 -16.27
N GLY A 63 -3.61 -1.56 -14.95
CA GLY A 63 -2.32 -1.66 -14.27
C GLY A 63 -2.45 -2.02 -12.80
N LYS A 64 -1.32 -2.45 -12.23
CA LYS A 64 -1.15 -2.69 -10.79
C LYS A 64 -0.36 -1.54 -10.18
N SER A 65 -0.66 -1.17 -8.93
CA SER A 65 0.11 -0.16 -8.21
C SER A 65 0.07 1.14 -9.00
N TRP A 66 1.19 1.84 -9.17
CA TRP A 66 1.34 3.05 -9.99
C TRP A 66 0.54 3.00 -11.31
N GLY A 67 0.61 1.91 -12.06
CA GLY A 67 -0.18 1.75 -13.30
C GLY A 67 -1.70 1.77 -13.09
N GLY A 68 -2.18 1.32 -11.93
CA GLY A 68 -3.58 1.43 -11.50
C GLY A 68 -3.98 2.87 -11.14
N PHE A 69 -3.15 3.60 -10.39
CA PHE A 69 -3.38 5.04 -10.12
C PHE A 69 -3.48 5.81 -11.42
N ASN A 70 -2.53 5.59 -12.33
CA ASN A 70 -2.50 6.25 -13.64
C ASN A 70 -3.75 5.92 -14.47
N SER A 71 -4.20 4.65 -14.44
CA SER A 71 -5.44 4.27 -15.14
C SER A 71 -6.63 5.09 -14.67
N LEU A 72 -6.73 5.35 -13.36
CA LEU A 72 -7.78 6.19 -12.78
C LEU A 72 -7.59 7.68 -13.07
N GLN A 73 -6.37 8.19 -12.97
CA GLN A 73 -6.04 9.60 -13.22
C GLN A 73 -6.26 9.97 -14.70
N VAL A 74 -5.84 9.11 -15.64
CA VAL A 74 -6.09 9.28 -17.08
C VAL A 74 -7.58 9.18 -17.38
N ALA A 75 -8.31 8.26 -16.73
CA ALA A 75 -9.76 8.19 -16.86
C ALA A 75 -10.47 9.49 -16.42
N ALA A 76 -9.92 10.19 -15.43
CA ALA A 76 -10.43 11.50 -14.99
C ALA A 76 -10.16 12.64 -15.99
N LEU A 77 -9.24 12.45 -16.95
CA LEU A 77 -9.04 13.37 -18.08
C LEU A 77 -10.02 13.14 -19.24
N GLN A 78 -10.83 12.07 -19.16
CA GLN A 78 -11.91 11.74 -20.09
C GLN A 78 -11.50 11.67 -21.58
N PRO A 79 -10.38 10.99 -21.95
CA PRO A 79 -10.12 10.71 -23.35
C PRO A 79 -11.30 9.90 -23.94
N PRO A 80 -11.96 10.36 -25.02
CA PRO A 80 -13.21 9.77 -25.49
C PRO A 80 -13.07 8.33 -25.98
N GLU A 81 -11.87 7.91 -26.33
CA GLU A 81 -11.52 6.56 -26.78
C GLU A 81 -11.41 5.56 -25.62
N LEU A 82 -11.17 6.02 -24.38
CA LEU A 82 -11.03 5.17 -23.21
C LEU A 82 -12.40 4.75 -22.67
N LYS A 83 -12.78 3.50 -22.89
CA LYS A 83 -14.12 3.00 -22.55
C LYS A 83 -14.20 2.35 -21.17
N ALA A 84 -13.11 1.74 -20.72
CA ALA A 84 -13.07 1.10 -19.41
C ALA A 84 -11.65 1.00 -18.85
N THR A 85 -11.54 0.88 -17.53
CA THR A 85 -10.30 0.62 -16.81
C THR A 85 -10.42 -0.56 -15.85
N ILE A 86 -9.31 -1.26 -15.64
CA ILE A 86 -9.13 -2.21 -14.53
C ILE A 86 -7.99 -1.68 -13.66
N THR A 87 -8.32 -1.23 -12.46
CA THR A 87 -7.32 -0.73 -11.51
C THR A 87 -7.03 -1.79 -10.46
N VAL A 88 -5.78 -2.22 -10.34
CA VAL A 88 -5.37 -3.30 -9.42
C VAL A 88 -4.46 -2.75 -8.33
N CYS A 89 -4.79 -2.98 -7.06
CA CYS A 89 -4.02 -2.54 -5.89
C CYS A 89 -3.52 -1.09 -6.06
N SER A 90 -4.45 -0.14 -6.16
CA SER A 90 -4.18 1.29 -6.36
C SER A 90 -4.82 2.12 -5.26
N ALA A 91 -4.29 3.31 -4.96
CA ALA A 91 -4.98 4.28 -4.11
C ALA A 91 -5.73 5.34 -4.91
N ASP A 92 -6.79 5.88 -4.32
CA ASP A 92 -7.54 7.06 -4.77
C ASP A 92 -7.09 8.36 -4.08
N ASP A 93 -6.30 8.22 -3.00
CA ASP A 93 -5.74 9.29 -2.17
C ASP A 93 -4.23 9.07 -1.97
N ARG A 94 -3.41 9.95 -2.56
CA ARG A 94 -1.94 9.87 -2.51
C ARG A 94 -1.33 10.25 -1.15
N TYR A 95 -2.05 11.02 -0.33
CA TYR A 95 -1.54 11.43 0.98
C TYR A 95 -1.88 10.40 2.05
N ALA A 96 -3.14 9.94 2.09
CA ALA A 96 -3.62 9.19 3.25
C ALA A 96 -3.30 7.70 3.19
N ASP A 97 -3.11 7.14 1.99
CA ASP A 97 -2.98 5.70 1.78
C ASP A 97 -1.82 5.31 0.88
N ASP A 98 -0.96 6.22 0.43
CA ASP A 98 0.23 5.88 -0.36
C ASP A 98 1.49 5.65 0.51
N VAL A 99 2.63 5.31 -0.10
CA VAL A 99 3.94 5.03 0.55
C VAL A 99 4.56 6.19 1.35
N HIS A 100 3.90 7.35 1.38
CA HIS A 100 4.43 8.59 1.94
C HIS A 100 3.92 8.83 3.37
N TYR A 101 2.60 8.95 3.52
CA TYR A 101 1.96 9.32 4.77
C TYR A 101 0.78 8.38 5.06
N LYS A 102 0.50 8.17 6.35
CA LYS A 102 -0.74 7.54 6.82
C LYS A 102 -1.24 8.26 8.06
N GLY A 103 -2.47 8.77 8.01
CA GLY A 103 -3.07 9.48 9.14
C GLY A 103 -2.28 10.72 9.56
N GLY A 104 -1.52 11.34 8.65
CA GLY A 104 -0.61 12.45 8.96
C GLY A 104 0.75 12.03 9.53
N CYS A 105 1.04 10.73 9.63
CA CYS A 105 2.35 10.23 10.05
C CYS A 105 3.22 9.89 8.83
N VAL A 106 4.51 10.22 8.87
CA VAL A 106 5.48 9.75 7.85
C VAL A 106 5.62 8.23 7.96
N LEU A 107 5.48 7.53 6.83
CA LEU A 107 5.75 6.10 6.76
C LEU A 107 7.26 5.85 6.77
N THR A 108 7.74 5.24 7.85
CA THR A 108 9.19 5.12 8.11
C THR A 108 9.86 4.17 7.12
N THR A 109 9.20 3.06 6.79
CA THR A 109 9.76 2.03 5.90
C THR A 109 9.78 2.48 4.43
N ASP A 110 8.73 3.17 3.97
CA ASP A 110 8.47 3.30 2.54
C ASP A 110 8.80 4.68 1.96
N MET A 111 8.73 5.78 2.74
CA MET A 111 9.08 7.12 2.25
C MET A 111 10.49 7.17 1.64
N LEU A 112 11.50 6.68 2.38
CA LEU A 112 12.87 6.60 1.88
C LEU A 112 13.10 5.36 1.00
N GLY A 113 12.50 4.22 1.37
CA GLY A 113 12.69 2.94 0.68
C GLY A 113 12.20 2.98 -0.77
N TRP A 114 11.03 3.60 -1.00
CA TRP A 114 10.48 3.81 -2.33
C TRP A 114 11.33 4.78 -3.14
N SER A 115 11.68 5.94 -2.57
CA SER A 115 12.52 6.93 -3.27
C SER A 115 13.87 6.36 -3.68
N THR A 116 14.50 5.53 -2.84
CA THR A 116 15.78 4.89 -3.16
C THR A 116 15.62 3.85 -4.28
N SER A 117 14.47 3.16 -4.34
CA SER A 117 14.13 2.23 -5.43
C SER A 117 13.93 2.97 -6.75
N MET A 118 13.16 4.07 -6.72
CA MET A 118 12.96 4.94 -7.87
C MET A 118 14.26 5.54 -8.39
N LEU A 119 15.15 5.98 -7.50
CA LEU A 119 16.48 6.47 -7.87
C LEU A 119 17.29 5.38 -8.59
N ALA A 120 17.25 4.14 -8.12
CA ALA A 120 17.96 3.03 -8.77
C ALA A 120 17.37 2.68 -10.14
N TRP A 121 16.04 2.62 -10.25
CA TRP A 121 15.35 2.21 -11.47
C TRP A 121 15.45 3.25 -12.59
N ASN A 122 15.33 4.54 -12.26
CA ASN A 122 15.43 5.64 -13.23
C ASN A 122 16.87 5.87 -13.73
N ALA A 123 17.86 5.42 -12.96
CA ALA A 123 19.26 5.49 -13.34
C ALA A 123 19.70 4.35 -14.28
N ARG A 124 18.81 3.41 -14.64
CA ARG A 124 19.13 2.37 -15.62
C ARG A 124 19.26 2.95 -17.03
N PRO A 125 20.19 2.42 -17.85
CA PRO A 125 20.36 2.88 -19.22
C PRO A 125 19.18 2.47 -20.13
N PRO A 126 18.94 3.20 -21.22
CA PRO A 126 18.20 2.67 -22.37
C PRO A 126 18.99 1.55 -23.07
N ASP A 127 18.32 0.66 -23.79
CA ASP A 127 18.95 -0.45 -24.52
C ASP A 127 19.73 0.07 -25.77
N PRO A 128 21.05 -0.18 -25.86
CA PRO A 128 21.87 0.20 -27.01
C PRO A 128 21.38 -0.36 -28.35
N THR A 129 20.68 -1.50 -28.35
CA THR A 129 20.13 -2.11 -29.57
C THR A 129 18.94 -1.35 -30.12
N VAL A 130 18.24 -0.58 -29.27
CA VAL A 130 17.10 0.24 -29.65
C VAL A 130 17.54 1.66 -30.00
N LEU A 131 18.40 2.28 -29.17
CA LEU A 131 18.79 3.68 -29.34
C LEU A 131 20.09 3.90 -30.13
N GLY A 132 20.79 2.84 -30.50
CA GLY A 132 22.06 2.91 -31.21
C GLY A 132 23.09 3.77 -30.47
N GLU A 133 23.98 4.45 -31.20
CA GLU A 133 25.10 5.21 -30.62
C GLU A 133 24.69 6.30 -29.61
N SER A 134 23.44 6.77 -29.64
CA SER A 134 22.92 7.82 -28.75
C SER A 134 22.57 7.36 -27.33
N TRP A 135 22.55 6.04 -27.08
CA TRP A 135 22.10 5.47 -25.80
C TRP A 135 22.88 6.03 -24.61
N ARG A 136 24.21 6.19 -24.75
CA ARG A 136 25.09 6.63 -23.67
C ARG A 136 24.92 8.11 -23.36
N ASP A 137 24.76 8.96 -24.38
CA ASP A 137 24.54 10.39 -24.20
C ASP A 137 23.20 10.65 -23.49
N ARG A 138 22.14 9.94 -23.90
CA ARG A 138 20.83 10.01 -23.25
C ARG A 138 20.86 9.46 -21.83
N TRP A 139 21.63 8.39 -21.59
CA TRP A 139 21.82 7.87 -20.25
C TRP A 139 22.47 8.90 -19.33
N LEU A 140 23.57 9.53 -19.79
CA LEU A 140 24.25 10.58 -19.03
C LEU A 140 23.32 11.77 -18.75
N GLU A 141 22.55 12.21 -19.74
CA GLU A 141 21.56 13.28 -19.57
C GLU A 141 20.56 12.95 -18.45
N ARG A 142 19.99 11.74 -18.44
CA ARG A 142 19.06 11.29 -17.38
C ARG A 142 19.75 11.27 -16.02
N LEU A 143 20.97 10.76 -15.92
CA LEU A 143 21.71 10.69 -14.65
C LEU A 143 22.00 12.09 -14.07
N GLU A 144 22.31 13.05 -14.92
CA GLU A 144 22.54 14.44 -14.51
C GLU A 144 21.26 15.14 -14.06
N GLN A 145 20.12 14.82 -14.68
CA GLN A 145 18.87 15.57 -14.50
C GLN A 145 17.86 14.91 -13.54
N THR A 146 17.93 13.59 -13.32
CA THR A 146 16.96 12.87 -12.47
C THR A 146 17.00 13.42 -11.04
N PRO A 147 15.86 13.89 -10.49
CA PRO A 147 15.80 14.43 -9.15
C PRO A 147 15.75 13.33 -8.09
N LEU A 148 15.97 13.74 -6.84
CA LEU A 148 15.79 12.87 -5.67
C LEU A 148 14.38 13.07 -5.11
N MET A 149 13.46 12.16 -5.43
CA MET A 149 12.02 12.33 -5.18
C MET A 149 11.67 12.51 -3.69
N VAL A 150 12.37 11.83 -2.75
CA VAL A 150 12.13 12.01 -1.30
C VAL A 150 12.28 13.47 -0.86
N LYS A 151 13.09 14.29 -1.55
CA LYS A 151 13.21 15.71 -1.24
C LYS A 151 11.90 16.44 -1.47
N GLU A 152 11.19 16.15 -2.55
CA GLU A 152 9.89 16.74 -2.84
C GLU A 152 8.86 16.20 -1.84
N TRP A 153 8.76 14.87 -1.73
CA TRP A 153 7.74 14.22 -0.91
C TRP A 153 7.78 14.62 0.56
N ILE A 154 8.98 14.64 1.18
CA ILE A 154 9.11 15.01 2.60
C ILE A 154 8.93 16.51 2.85
N SER A 155 9.01 17.34 1.81
CA SER A 155 8.72 18.78 1.89
C SER A 155 7.21 19.06 1.92
N HIS A 156 6.38 18.14 1.43
CA HIS A 156 4.92 18.24 1.44
C HIS A 156 4.31 17.47 2.64
N GLN A 157 4.55 17.95 3.86
CA GLN A 157 4.14 17.28 5.10
C GLN A 157 2.63 17.29 5.37
N HIS A 158 1.89 18.22 4.76
CA HIS A 158 0.43 18.34 4.87
C HIS A 158 -0.26 17.95 3.56
N ARG A 159 -1.57 17.72 3.60
CA ARG A 159 -2.39 17.49 2.40
C ARG A 159 -2.61 18.78 1.61
N ASP A 160 -1.58 19.23 0.91
CA ASP A 160 -1.61 20.42 0.08
C ASP A 160 -1.92 20.11 -1.41
N ALA A 161 -1.71 21.09 -2.29
CA ALA A 161 -1.98 20.97 -3.72
C ALA A 161 -1.19 19.84 -4.41
N TYR A 162 0.01 19.50 -3.91
CA TYR A 162 0.84 18.46 -4.49
C TYR A 162 0.16 17.09 -4.40
N TRP A 163 -0.34 16.73 -3.21
CA TRP A 163 -1.04 15.45 -3.01
C TRP A 163 -2.42 15.43 -3.65
N LYS A 164 -3.14 16.55 -3.60
CA LYS A 164 -4.47 16.68 -4.20
C LYS A 164 -4.44 16.47 -5.71
N HIS A 165 -3.40 16.97 -6.39
CA HIS A 165 -3.25 16.83 -7.85
C HIS A 165 -3.39 15.38 -8.33
N GLY A 166 -2.69 14.44 -7.69
CA GLY A 166 -2.75 13.03 -8.09
C GLY A 166 -3.81 12.19 -7.37
N SER A 167 -4.74 12.80 -6.63
CA SER A 167 -5.78 12.08 -5.89
C SER A 167 -7.12 12.17 -6.61
N ILE A 168 -7.63 11.05 -7.15
CA ILE A 168 -8.94 11.05 -7.83
C ILE A 168 -10.11 11.26 -6.86
N CYS A 169 -9.89 11.05 -5.55
CA CYS A 169 -10.91 11.29 -4.52
C CYS A 169 -11.31 12.76 -4.39
N GLU A 170 -10.53 13.70 -4.94
CA GLU A 170 -10.88 15.11 -5.02
C GLU A 170 -12.14 15.35 -5.88
N ASN A 171 -12.31 14.55 -6.94
CA ASN A 171 -13.51 14.60 -7.75
C ASN A 171 -13.73 13.31 -8.56
N PHE A 172 -14.39 12.33 -7.95
CA PHE A 172 -14.78 11.09 -8.61
C PHE A 172 -15.69 11.29 -9.83
N SER A 173 -16.44 12.40 -9.93
CA SER A 173 -17.32 12.65 -11.07
C SER A 173 -16.55 12.94 -12.36
N LYS A 174 -15.23 13.12 -12.30
CA LYS A 174 -14.41 13.24 -13.51
C LYS A 174 -14.19 11.90 -14.21
N VAL A 175 -14.30 10.78 -13.51
CA VAL A 175 -14.17 9.45 -14.10
C VAL A 175 -15.51 9.03 -14.69
N GLN A 176 -15.57 8.91 -16.02
CA GLN A 176 -16.81 8.62 -16.77
C GLN A 176 -16.80 7.25 -17.43
N CYS A 177 -15.62 6.73 -17.79
CA CYS A 177 -15.49 5.38 -18.31
C CYS A 177 -15.75 4.33 -17.21
N ALA A 178 -16.01 3.09 -17.60
CA ALA A 178 -16.31 2.04 -16.65
C ALA A 178 -15.08 1.65 -15.82
N VAL A 179 -15.25 1.34 -14.53
CA VAL A 179 -14.13 1.00 -13.62
C VAL A 179 -14.33 -0.37 -12.98
N TYR A 180 -13.38 -1.28 -13.16
CA TYR A 180 -13.26 -2.49 -12.34
C TYR A 180 -12.13 -2.32 -11.33
N ALA A 181 -12.47 -2.17 -10.06
CA ALA A 181 -11.50 -1.97 -8.98
C ALA A 181 -11.15 -3.28 -8.28
N VAL A 182 -9.88 -3.68 -8.33
CA VAL A 182 -9.41 -4.99 -7.86
C VAL A 182 -8.32 -4.80 -6.81
N GLY A 183 -8.38 -5.54 -5.71
CA GLY A 183 -7.40 -5.41 -4.63
C GLY A 183 -7.40 -6.59 -3.69
N GLY A 184 -6.67 -6.47 -2.58
CA GLY A 184 -6.55 -7.52 -1.58
C GLY A 184 -6.61 -6.99 -0.15
N TRP A 185 -7.03 -7.83 0.80
CA TRP A 185 -7.09 -7.46 2.21
C TRP A 185 -5.71 -7.36 2.87
N ALA A 186 -4.71 -8.05 2.34
CA ALA A 186 -3.34 -7.94 2.83
C ALA A 186 -2.56 -6.79 2.15
N ASP A 187 -3.17 -6.10 1.19
CA ASP A 187 -2.61 -4.95 0.49
C ASP A 187 -2.83 -3.63 1.27
N PRO A 188 -1.84 -2.70 1.29
CA PRO A 188 -1.98 -1.43 2.01
C PRO A 188 -3.10 -0.53 1.45
N TYR A 189 -3.50 -0.69 0.19
CA TYR A 189 -4.50 0.16 -0.47
C TYR A 189 -5.95 -0.35 -0.33
N SER A 190 -6.20 -1.26 0.63
CA SER A 190 -7.52 -1.80 0.95
C SER A 190 -8.63 -0.75 1.17
N ASN A 191 -8.27 0.47 1.58
CA ASN A 191 -9.21 1.58 1.78
C ASN A 191 -9.78 2.17 0.47
N ALA A 192 -9.06 2.04 -0.64
CA ALA A 192 -9.41 2.75 -1.87
C ALA A 192 -10.69 2.21 -2.51
N ILE A 193 -10.86 0.89 -2.54
CA ILE A 193 -12.02 0.26 -3.19
C ILE A 193 -13.35 0.67 -2.54
N PRO A 194 -13.53 0.59 -1.20
CA PRO A 194 -14.71 1.13 -0.54
C PRO A 194 -15.02 2.59 -0.85
N ARG A 195 -14.00 3.46 -0.92
CA ARG A 195 -14.19 4.88 -1.24
C ARG A 195 -14.58 5.08 -2.70
N MET A 196 -13.90 4.42 -3.64
CA MET A 196 -14.23 4.47 -5.06
C MET A 196 -15.65 3.95 -5.35
N LEU A 197 -16.05 2.84 -4.73
CA LEU A 197 -17.40 2.29 -4.82
C LEU A 197 -18.47 3.19 -4.19
N SER A 198 -18.10 4.09 -3.28
CA SER A 198 -19.03 5.07 -2.72
C SER A 198 -19.08 6.33 -3.59
N GLY A 199 -17.93 6.77 -4.11
CA GLY A 199 -17.76 8.09 -4.74
C GLY A 199 -17.94 8.15 -6.25
N LEU A 200 -17.55 7.11 -7.01
CA LEU A 200 -17.76 7.06 -8.46
C LEU A 200 -19.27 7.09 -8.83
N THR A 201 -19.59 7.45 -10.07
CA THR A 201 -20.97 7.39 -10.58
C THR A 201 -21.07 6.71 -11.94
N CYS A 202 -19.93 6.47 -12.59
CA CYS A 202 -19.83 5.64 -13.77
C CYS A 202 -20.15 4.17 -13.46
N PRO A 203 -20.39 3.34 -14.49
CA PRO A 203 -20.48 1.89 -14.33
C PRO A 203 -19.24 1.35 -13.61
N ARG A 204 -19.45 0.58 -12.54
CA ARG A 204 -18.35 0.10 -11.69
C ARG A 204 -18.61 -1.26 -11.09
N LYS A 205 -17.53 -2.02 -10.92
CA LYS A 205 -17.48 -3.31 -10.23
C LYS A 205 -16.23 -3.36 -9.36
N ALA A 206 -16.23 -4.20 -8.34
CA ALA A 206 -15.07 -4.41 -7.50
C ALA A 206 -14.87 -5.86 -7.06
N LEU A 207 -13.61 -6.20 -6.84
CA LEU A 207 -13.14 -7.50 -6.40
C LEU A 207 -12.06 -7.34 -5.33
N ILE A 208 -12.26 -7.95 -4.15
CA ILE A 208 -11.26 -7.92 -3.08
C ILE A 208 -10.95 -9.34 -2.61
N GLY A 209 -9.73 -9.83 -2.85
CA GLY A 209 -9.31 -11.15 -2.37
C GLY A 209 -8.52 -11.10 -1.06
N PRO A 210 -7.99 -12.24 -0.59
CA PRO A 210 -7.08 -12.29 0.56
C PRO A 210 -5.66 -11.79 0.26
N TRP A 211 -5.43 -11.37 -0.98
CA TRP A 211 -4.14 -11.16 -1.60
C TRP A 211 -3.33 -10.03 -0.97
N ALA A 212 -2.00 -10.18 -1.05
CA ALA A 212 -1.04 -9.09 -0.89
C ALA A 212 -0.96 -8.23 -2.18
N HIS A 213 0.08 -7.40 -2.33
CA HIS A 213 0.24 -6.44 -3.44
C HIS A 213 0.57 -7.10 -4.79
N GLU A 214 -0.35 -7.90 -5.33
CA GLU A 214 -0.13 -8.69 -6.52
C GLU A 214 -1.42 -8.98 -7.31
N TYR A 215 -1.27 -9.27 -8.61
CA TYR A 215 -2.39 -9.68 -9.44
C TYR A 215 -3.03 -11.00 -8.95
N PRO A 216 -4.38 -11.11 -8.92
CA PRO A 216 -5.08 -12.21 -8.25
C PRO A 216 -4.78 -13.63 -8.75
N GLN A 217 -4.32 -13.81 -9.99
CA GLN A 217 -3.98 -15.12 -10.55
C GLN A 217 -2.68 -15.72 -9.98
N ARG A 218 -1.87 -14.92 -9.28
CA ARG A 218 -0.59 -15.38 -8.70
C ARG A 218 -0.36 -14.89 -7.27
N ALA A 219 -1.24 -14.03 -6.77
CA ALA A 219 -1.06 -13.41 -5.48
C ALA A 219 -1.16 -14.43 -4.33
N LEU A 220 -0.37 -14.19 -3.30
CA LEU A 220 -0.45 -14.90 -2.04
C LEU A 220 -0.87 -13.94 -0.91
N PRO A 221 -1.56 -14.43 0.12
CA PRO A 221 -2.10 -15.79 0.23
C PRO A 221 -3.24 -16.02 -0.76
N GLY A 222 -3.42 -17.29 -1.15
CA GLY A 222 -4.55 -17.72 -1.95
C GLY A 222 -5.89 -17.70 -1.20
N PRO A 223 -6.99 -18.09 -1.87
CA PRO A 223 -6.99 -18.70 -3.20
C PRO A 223 -6.66 -17.70 -4.33
N GLN A 224 -5.88 -18.14 -5.31
CA GLN A 224 -5.80 -17.46 -6.60
C GLN A 224 -7.08 -17.70 -7.41
N ILE A 225 -7.34 -16.83 -8.38
CA ILE A 225 -8.49 -16.97 -9.28
C ILE A 225 -8.10 -16.76 -10.74
N GLY A 226 -8.98 -17.17 -11.66
CA GLY A 226 -8.96 -16.88 -13.09
C GLY A 226 -9.13 -15.40 -13.42
N PHE A 227 -8.19 -14.56 -12.97
CA PHE A 227 -8.27 -13.11 -13.11
C PHE A 227 -8.18 -12.65 -14.56
N VAL A 228 -7.33 -13.29 -15.35
CA VAL A 228 -7.16 -12.91 -16.77
C VAL A 228 -8.45 -13.20 -17.54
N GLN A 229 -9.18 -14.26 -17.17
CA GLN A 229 -10.51 -14.56 -17.69
C GLN A 229 -11.55 -13.53 -17.25
N GLU A 230 -11.50 -13.06 -15.99
CA GLU A 230 -12.35 -11.95 -15.53
C GLU A 230 -12.05 -10.64 -16.27
N CYS A 231 -10.78 -10.33 -16.53
CA CYS A 231 -10.39 -9.20 -17.37
C CYS A 231 -10.96 -9.33 -18.78
N LEU A 232 -10.89 -10.51 -19.41
CA LEU A 232 -11.49 -10.73 -20.72
C LEU A 232 -12.99 -10.47 -20.75
N ARG A 233 -13.74 -10.95 -19.74
CA ARG A 233 -15.18 -10.68 -19.64
C ARG A 233 -15.45 -9.17 -19.56
N TRP A 234 -14.64 -8.45 -18.81
CA TRP A 234 -14.75 -6.99 -18.72
C TRP A 234 -14.44 -6.30 -20.06
N TRP A 235 -13.38 -6.71 -20.74
CA TRP A 235 -13.01 -6.16 -22.03
C TRP A 235 -13.99 -6.50 -23.14
N ASP A 236 -14.51 -7.72 -23.17
CA ASP A 236 -15.47 -8.16 -24.19
C ASP A 236 -16.76 -7.33 -24.08
N TYR A 237 -17.20 -7.04 -22.85
CA TYR A 237 -18.36 -6.19 -22.61
C TYR A 237 -18.12 -4.74 -23.02
N TRP A 238 -17.05 -4.09 -22.54
CA TRP A 238 -16.86 -2.64 -22.71
C TRP A 238 -16.15 -2.22 -24.00
N LEU A 239 -15.35 -3.10 -24.62
CA LEU A 239 -14.58 -2.78 -25.82
C LEU A 239 -15.15 -3.40 -27.09
N LYS A 240 -15.96 -4.47 -26.97
CA LYS A 240 -16.53 -5.20 -28.12
C LYS A 240 -18.06 -5.32 -28.12
N ASP A 241 -18.74 -4.70 -27.15
CA ASP A 241 -20.20 -4.77 -26.98
C ASP A 241 -20.75 -6.21 -26.87
N ILE A 242 -19.99 -7.12 -26.25
CA ILE A 242 -20.40 -8.52 -26.05
C ILE A 242 -21.08 -8.69 -24.69
N GLU A 243 -22.39 -8.94 -24.72
CA GLU A 243 -23.18 -9.27 -23.54
C GLU A 243 -22.78 -10.63 -22.95
N ASN A 244 -22.15 -10.62 -21.78
CA ASN A 244 -21.64 -11.82 -21.09
C ASN A 244 -22.01 -11.88 -19.59
N GLY A 245 -22.93 -11.02 -19.16
CA GLY A 245 -23.48 -10.99 -17.80
C GLY A 245 -22.57 -10.40 -16.71
N ILE A 246 -21.36 -9.90 -17.03
CA ILE A 246 -20.45 -9.35 -16.00
C ILE A 246 -21.06 -8.18 -15.20
N MET A 247 -21.94 -7.40 -15.85
CA MET A 247 -22.66 -6.27 -15.23
C MET A 247 -23.96 -6.66 -14.51
N ASP A 248 -24.45 -7.89 -14.68
CA ASP A 248 -25.62 -8.41 -13.94
C ASP A 248 -25.23 -8.97 -12.57
N GLU A 249 -23.95 -9.24 -12.38
CA GLU A 249 -23.38 -9.72 -11.12
C GLU A 249 -23.32 -8.61 -10.04
N PRO A 250 -23.13 -9.00 -8.76
CA PRO A 250 -22.97 -8.02 -7.68
C PRO A 250 -21.85 -7.00 -7.92
N MET A 251 -22.08 -5.78 -7.40
CA MET A 251 -21.16 -4.65 -7.50
C MET A 251 -19.81 -4.94 -6.84
N LEU A 252 -19.83 -5.58 -5.66
CA LEU A 252 -18.62 -6.01 -4.95
C LEU A 252 -18.67 -7.51 -4.72
N ARG A 253 -17.57 -8.19 -5.03
CA ARG A 253 -17.27 -9.53 -4.54
C ARG A 253 -16.01 -9.48 -3.68
N ALA A 254 -16.09 -10.01 -2.46
CA ALA A 254 -15.01 -9.93 -1.49
C ALA A 254 -14.73 -11.29 -0.85
N TRP A 255 -13.47 -11.56 -0.50
CA TRP A 255 -13.10 -12.71 0.31
C TRP A 255 -13.40 -12.41 1.79
N MET A 256 -14.10 -13.30 2.48
CA MET A 256 -14.34 -13.22 3.92
C MET A 256 -13.40 -14.20 4.62
N PRO A 257 -12.20 -13.76 5.07
CA PRO A 257 -11.27 -14.63 5.77
C PRO A 257 -11.81 -14.97 7.17
N GLY A 258 -11.56 -16.19 7.64
CA GLY A 258 -11.92 -16.62 8.99
C GLY A 258 -10.78 -16.47 9.99
N SER A 259 -11.07 -16.59 11.29
CA SER A 259 -10.04 -16.71 12.34
C SER A 259 -9.00 -17.80 12.03
N ILE A 260 -7.71 -17.47 12.20
CA ILE A 260 -6.59 -18.40 12.06
C ILE A 260 -5.49 -18.06 13.08
N ALA A 261 -4.58 -19.00 13.35
CA ALA A 261 -3.38 -18.72 14.11
C ALA A 261 -2.50 -17.68 13.38
N PRO A 262 -1.96 -16.67 14.07
CA PRO A 262 -1.06 -15.69 13.46
C PRO A 262 0.21 -16.35 12.90
N SER A 263 0.57 -15.97 11.67
CA SER A 263 1.76 -16.42 10.97
C SER A 263 2.29 -15.28 10.10
N THR A 264 3.61 -15.20 9.96
CA THR A 264 4.28 -14.23 9.08
C THR A 264 4.27 -14.64 7.60
N HIS A 265 3.64 -15.77 7.29
CA HIS A 265 3.44 -16.27 5.95
C HIS A 265 2.21 -17.19 5.88
N TYR A 266 1.47 -17.12 4.77
CA TYR A 266 0.39 -18.03 4.45
C TYR A 266 0.44 -18.33 2.95
N GLU A 267 0.36 -19.61 2.59
CA GLU A 267 0.14 -20.02 1.20
C GLU A 267 -1.32 -19.78 0.80
N GLU A 268 -2.25 -20.04 1.72
CA GLU A 268 -3.68 -19.84 1.53
C GLU A 268 -4.30 -19.21 2.77
N ARG A 269 -5.30 -18.35 2.58
CA ARG A 269 -6.08 -17.74 3.66
C ARG A 269 -7.50 -18.33 3.65
N PRO A 270 -7.82 -19.25 4.58
CA PRO A 270 -9.15 -19.85 4.64
C PRO A 270 -10.27 -18.82 4.77
N GLY A 271 -11.37 -19.05 4.08
CA GLY A 271 -12.48 -18.12 3.99
C GLY A 271 -13.47 -18.55 2.91
N ARG A 272 -14.26 -17.59 2.44
CA ARG A 272 -15.22 -17.79 1.34
C ARG A 272 -15.46 -16.48 0.59
N TRP A 273 -15.92 -16.57 -0.65
CA TRP A 273 -16.42 -15.40 -1.36
C TRP A 273 -17.77 -14.96 -0.81
N VAL A 274 -17.94 -13.65 -0.67
CA VAL A 274 -19.18 -12.96 -0.28
C VAL A 274 -19.45 -11.84 -1.27
N ALA A 275 -20.69 -11.33 -1.32
CA ALA A 275 -21.04 -10.28 -2.26
C ALA A 275 -21.92 -9.19 -1.68
N GLU A 276 -21.81 -8.00 -2.28
CA GLU A 276 -22.68 -6.86 -2.01
C GLU A 276 -23.21 -6.31 -3.35
N ALA A 277 -24.53 -6.33 -3.52
CA ALA A 277 -25.18 -5.79 -4.71
C ALA A 277 -25.05 -4.26 -4.81
N LYS A 278 -24.87 -3.59 -3.66
CA LYS A 278 -24.69 -2.14 -3.55
C LYS A 278 -23.68 -1.83 -2.46
N TRP A 279 -22.88 -0.79 -2.67
CA TRP A 279 -21.93 -0.29 -1.69
C TRP A 279 -22.17 1.20 -1.41
N PRO A 280 -22.05 1.67 -0.15
CA PRO A 280 -21.88 0.89 1.08
C PRO A 280 -23.04 -0.11 1.29
N PRO A 281 -22.81 -1.25 1.97
CA PRO A 281 -23.90 -2.17 2.28
C PRO A 281 -24.92 -1.45 3.14
N LYS A 282 -26.20 -1.83 3.03
CA LYS A 282 -27.26 -1.24 3.85
C LYS A 282 -27.09 -1.71 5.30
N ASN A 283 -26.24 -1.01 6.03
CA ASN A 283 -25.82 -1.36 7.38
C ASN A 283 -26.55 -0.49 8.40
N ASP A 284 -27.82 -0.80 8.63
CA ASP A 284 -28.66 -0.13 9.63
C ASP A 284 -28.23 -0.50 11.09
N GLU A 285 -27.14 -1.26 11.27
CA GLU A 285 -26.74 -1.93 12.52
C GLU A 285 -25.23 -1.89 12.82
N SER A 286 -24.50 -0.85 12.40
CA SER A 286 -23.12 -0.67 12.86
C SER A 286 -23.10 -0.69 14.40
N GLN A 287 -22.34 -1.61 15.01
CA GLN A 287 -22.39 -1.83 16.45
C GLN A 287 -21.34 -0.98 17.16
N THR A 288 -21.81 -0.14 18.08
CA THR A 288 -20.97 0.67 18.96
C THR A 288 -20.52 -0.15 20.17
N TRP A 289 -19.21 -0.17 20.42
CA TRP A 289 -18.55 -0.83 21.54
C TRP A 289 -17.74 0.20 22.33
N TYR A 290 -18.21 0.56 23.52
CA TYR A 290 -17.54 1.51 24.40
C TYR A 290 -16.27 0.93 25.01
N LEU A 291 -15.24 1.77 25.12
CA LEU A 291 -13.95 1.42 25.72
C LEU A 291 -14.01 1.69 27.22
N ASN A 292 -14.45 0.68 27.97
CA ASN A 292 -14.56 0.74 29.42
C ASN A 292 -13.29 0.19 30.10
N ARG A 293 -13.10 0.46 31.39
CA ARG A 293 -11.95 -0.07 32.15
C ARG A 293 -11.85 -1.60 32.10
N ASN A 294 -12.99 -2.29 32.04
CA ASN A 294 -13.07 -3.75 32.07
C ASN A 294 -13.09 -4.38 30.67
N GLY A 295 -13.07 -3.60 29.59
CA GLY A 295 -13.06 -4.12 28.22
C GLY A 295 -13.94 -3.36 27.22
N LEU A 296 -14.32 -4.04 26.14
CA LEU A 296 -15.25 -3.54 25.13
C LEU A 296 -16.68 -4.00 25.46
N ASN A 297 -17.61 -3.06 25.62
CA ASN A 297 -19.01 -3.36 25.94
C ASN A 297 -20.00 -2.47 25.17
N GLN A 298 -21.25 -2.92 25.05
CA GLN A 298 -22.31 -2.14 24.39
C GLN A 298 -22.91 -1.03 25.27
N ASN A 299 -22.56 -0.98 26.56
CA ASN A 299 -22.96 0.09 27.48
C ASN A 299 -21.74 0.91 27.89
N ALA A 300 -21.86 2.24 27.85
CA ALA A 300 -20.79 3.14 28.26
C ALA A 300 -20.69 3.23 29.79
N GLU A 301 -19.47 3.23 30.30
CA GLU A 301 -19.17 3.51 31.70
C GLU A 301 -18.27 4.75 31.79
N THR A 302 -18.54 5.61 32.78
CA THR A 302 -17.62 6.71 33.12
C THR A 302 -16.70 6.26 34.24
N ASP A 303 -15.40 6.42 34.04
CA ASP A 303 -14.36 6.04 35.00
C ASP A 303 -13.25 7.11 35.03
N LYS A 304 -12.33 6.97 35.98
CA LYS A 304 -11.04 7.68 36.00
C LYS A 304 -10.29 7.43 34.68
N PRO A 305 -9.50 8.41 34.21
CA PRO A 305 -8.69 8.23 33.01
C PRO A 305 -7.75 7.02 33.14
N MET A 306 -7.48 6.38 32.00
CA MET A 306 -6.53 5.29 31.87
C MET A 306 -5.29 5.81 31.14
N LEU A 307 -4.11 5.39 31.59
CA LEU A 307 -2.83 5.77 31.00
C LEU A 307 -2.41 4.76 29.95
N PHE A 308 -1.83 5.25 28.86
CA PHE A 308 -1.19 4.40 27.87
C PHE A 308 0.15 3.90 28.40
N PRO A 309 0.54 2.65 28.10
CA PRO A 309 1.93 2.25 28.18
C PRO A 309 2.78 3.13 27.25
N THR A 310 4.02 3.38 27.66
CA THR A 310 5.00 4.11 26.85
C THR A 310 6.02 3.12 26.33
N SER A 311 6.02 2.91 25.01
CA SER A 311 6.97 2.05 24.30
C SER A 311 7.14 2.60 22.89
N GLN A 312 8.37 2.79 22.42
CA GLN A 312 8.62 3.28 21.05
C GLN A 312 8.71 2.12 20.04
N THR A 313 9.04 0.92 20.51
CA THR A 313 9.22 -0.29 19.68
C THR A 313 7.95 -1.15 19.57
N VAL A 314 6.84 -0.70 20.15
CA VAL A 314 5.53 -1.34 19.96
C VAL A 314 5.21 -1.45 18.45
N GLY A 315 4.90 -2.67 18.00
CA GLY A 315 4.58 -2.96 16.61
C GLY A 315 5.69 -3.65 15.79
N LEU A 316 6.83 -4.04 16.38
CA LEU A 316 7.92 -4.75 15.66
C LEU A 316 7.46 -5.96 14.83
N ASN A 317 6.35 -6.57 15.22
CA ASN A 317 5.68 -7.71 14.62
C ASN A 317 4.52 -7.34 13.67
N ALA A 318 4.37 -6.07 13.28
CA ALA A 318 3.30 -5.56 12.41
C ALA A 318 3.39 -6.03 10.95
N GLY A 319 4.52 -6.64 10.57
CA GLY A 319 4.80 -7.04 9.18
C GLY A 319 5.54 -5.95 8.41
N VAL A 320 5.47 -6.02 7.09
CA VAL A 320 5.91 -4.94 6.18
C VAL A 320 4.69 -4.16 5.72
N TRP A 321 4.86 -2.89 5.37
CA TRP A 321 3.75 -2.06 4.88
C TRP A 321 3.28 -2.54 3.49
N PHE A 322 4.23 -2.96 2.65
CA PHE A 322 4.01 -3.40 1.27
C PHE A 322 4.34 -4.90 1.08
N PRO A 323 3.47 -5.82 1.51
CA PRO A 323 3.72 -7.25 1.33
C PRO A 323 3.52 -7.68 -0.12
N MET A 324 4.37 -8.57 -0.61
CA MET A 324 4.31 -9.24 -1.91
C MET A 324 3.86 -10.70 -1.81
N GLY A 325 3.37 -11.13 -0.64
CA GLY A 325 2.91 -12.50 -0.39
C GLY A 325 4.03 -13.50 -0.05
N THR A 326 5.23 -13.02 0.23
CA THR A 326 6.41 -13.83 0.50
C THR A 326 6.61 -14.08 2.00
N ALA A 327 7.48 -15.05 2.34
CA ALA A 327 7.71 -15.41 3.73
C ALA A 327 8.30 -14.26 4.55
N GLY A 328 7.74 -14.02 5.75
CA GLY A 328 8.21 -13.01 6.70
C GLY A 328 7.60 -11.62 6.55
N GLU A 329 6.66 -11.43 5.63
CA GLU A 329 6.02 -10.13 5.34
C GLU A 329 4.78 -9.84 6.17
N PHE A 330 3.98 -10.87 6.47
CA PHE A 330 2.72 -10.68 7.18
C PHE A 330 2.93 -10.43 8.67
N PRO A 331 1.99 -9.75 9.34
CA PRO A 331 2.03 -9.57 10.79
C PRO A 331 2.05 -10.92 11.52
N GLY A 332 2.96 -11.03 12.49
CA GLY A 332 3.01 -12.17 13.41
C GLY A 332 1.97 -12.06 14.53
N ASP A 333 2.10 -12.90 15.54
CA ASP A 333 1.27 -12.83 16.74
C ASP A 333 1.46 -11.51 17.49
N GLN A 334 0.36 -10.81 17.74
CA GLN A 334 0.31 -9.44 18.26
C GLN A 334 0.50 -9.33 19.78
N ARG A 335 0.66 -10.44 20.53
CA ARG A 335 0.81 -10.43 21.99
C ARG A 335 1.94 -9.54 22.53
N SER A 336 3.08 -9.49 21.86
CA SER A 336 4.18 -8.60 22.28
C SER A 336 3.78 -7.13 22.16
N ALA A 337 3.17 -6.74 21.03
CA ALA A 337 2.68 -5.38 20.86
C ALA A 337 1.51 -5.05 21.80
N ASP A 338 0.66 -6.02 22.14
CA ASP A 338 -0.40 -5.86 23.14
C ASP A 338 0.15 -5.50 24.53
N SER A 339 1.31 -6.04 24.92
CA SER A 339 1.96 -5.65 26.20
C SER A 339 2.44 -4.19 26.24
N GLY A 340 2.71 -3.60 25.08
CA GLY A 340 3.03 -2.17 24.93
C GLY A 340 1.82 -1.29 24.63
N SER A 341 0.60 -1.82 24.73
CA SER A 341 -0.64 -1.13 24.32
C SER A 341 -1.70 -1.11 25.43
N LEU A 342 -2.57 -0.11 25.39
CA LEU A 342 -3.81 -0.12 26.17
C LEU A 342 -4.85 -0.98 25.45
N CYS A 343 -5.20 -2.13 26.04
CA CYS A 343 -6.04 -3.14 25.39
C CYS A 343 -7.46 -3.16 25.96
N PHE A 344 -8.45 -3.09 25.09
CA PHE A 344 -9.87 -3.27 25.40
C PHE A 344 -10.35 -4.54 24.71
N THR A 345 -10.74 -5.56 25.47
CA THR A 345 -11.16 -6.87 24.93
C THR A 345 -12.64 -7.09 25.22
N SER A 346 -13.39 -7.62 24.26
CA SER A 346 -14.81 -7.94 24.41
C SER A 346 -15.03 -9.23 25.23
N GLU A 347 -16.30 -9.51 25.52
CA GLU A 347 -16.71 -10.88 25.82
C GLU A 347 -16.53 -11.82 24.62
N ALA A 348 -16.47 -13.13 24.89
CA ALA A 348 -16.37 -14.14 23.83
C ALA A 348 -17.68 -14.22 23.04
N PHE A 349 -17.57 -14.23 21.71
CA PHE A 349 -18.71 -14.35 20.81
C PHE A 349 -18.96 -15.81 20.46
N TYR A 350 -20.03 -16.41 20.97
CA TYR A 350 -20.35 -17.82 20.72
C TYR A 350 -21.12 -18.05 19.42
N ASP A 351 -21.82 -17.04 18.91
CA ASP A 351 -22.52 -17.11 17.62
C ASP A 351 -21.63 -16.66 16.43
N GLY A 352 -20.38 -16.27 16.72
CA GLY A 352 -19.48 -15.64 15.76
C GLY A 352 -19.88 -14.19 15.42
N MET A 353 -19.08 -13.51 14.60
CA MET A 353 -19.37 -12.15 14.14
C MET A 353 -18.61 -11.84 12.85
N GLU A 354 -19.31 -11.32 11.83
CA GLU A 354 -18.66 -10.88 10.59
C GLU A 354 -18.61 -9.36 10.52
N ILE A 355 -17.48 -8.84 10.04
CA ILE A 355 -17.33 -7.43 9.69
C ILE A 355 -16.92 -7.30 8.23
N LEU A 356 -17.41 -6.26 7.56
CA LEU A 356 -17.02 -5.89 6.20
C LEU A 356 -17.10 -4.37 6.04
N GLY A 357 -15.95 -3.72 5.91
CA GLY A 357 -15.83 -2.26 5.78
C GLY A 357 -14.71 -1.70 6.66
N ASN A 358 -14.77 -0.42 7.00
CA ASN A 358 -13.78 0.25 7.83
C ASN A 358 -14.21 0.27 9.31
N PRO A 359 -13.47 -0.38 10.22
CA PRO A 359 -13.60 -0.11 11.65
C PRO A 359 -13.16 1.33 11.98
N GLU A 360 -13.78 1.96 12.97
CA GLU A 360 -13.40 3.30 13.42
C GLU A 360 -13.37 3.37 14.95
N ALA A 361 -12.29 3.90 15.52
CA ALA A 361 -12.23 4.21 16.95
C ALA A 361 -12.38 5.72 17.15
N THR A 362 -13.43 6.15 17.85
CA THR A 362 -13.56 7.50 18.38
C THR A 362 -13.11 7.50 19.84
N VAL A 363 -12.16 8.35 20.21
CA VAL A 363 -11.58 8.37 21.55
C VAL A 363 -11.50 9.79 22.11
N THR A 364 -11.92 9.94 23.37
CA THR A 364 -11.67 11.16 24.14
C THR A 364 -10.36 10.98 24.91
N LEU A 365 -9.39 11.86 24.68
CA LEU A 365 -8.05 11.76 25.24
C LEU A 365 -7.44 13.12 25.58
N SER A 366 -6.29 13.09 26.26
CA SER A 366 -5.40 14.25 26.47
C SER A 366 -3.95 13.80 26.31
N ALA A 367 -3.09 14.67 25.79
CA ALA A 367 -1.64 14.46 25.70
C ALA A 367 -0.88 15.44 26.61
N ASP A 368 0.32 15.08 27.04
CA ASP A 368 1.21 15.99 27.81
C ASP A 368 2.17 16.80 26.92
N GLN A 369 2.17 16.56 25.62
CA GLN A 369 2.96 17.28 24.61
C GLN A 369 2.04 17.93 23.58
N THR A 370 2.62 18.82 22.78
CA THR A 370 1.96 19.53 21.66
C THR A 370 1.79 18.67 20.40
N GLU A 371 2.50 17.55 20.34
CA GLU A 371 2.48 16.58 19.24
C GLU A 371 2.33 15.19 19.86
N ALA A 372 1.51 14.34 19.27
CA ALA A 372 1.41 12.95 19.68
C ALA A 372 0.81 12.10 18.57
N LEU A 373 1.20 10.83 18.53
CA LEU A 373 0.65 9.83 17.64
C LEU A 373 -0.32 8.91 18.40
N LEU A 374 -1.34 8.43 17.71
CA LEU A 374 -2.21 7.36 18.17
C LEU A 374 -2.28 6.26 17.11
N ALA A 375 -1.89 5.05 17.49
CA ALA A 375 -2.09 3.86 16.68
C ALA A 375 -3.21 2.99 17.28
N ALA A 376 -4.04 2.45 16.41
CA ALA A 376 -5.13 1.56 16.76
C ALA A 376 -4.97 0.23 16.02
N ARG A 377 -5.06 -0.88 16.73
CA ARG A 377 -5.04 -2.24 16.18
C ARG A 377 -6.31 -2.97 16.59
N LEU A 378 -7.03 -3.52 15.62
CA LEU A 378 -8.13 -4.44 15.83
C LEU A 378 -7.60 -5.87 15.66
N CYS A 379 -7.70 -6.64 16.73
CA CYS A 379 -7.21 -8.01 16.80
C CYS A 379 -8.34 -9.01 17.07
N ASP A 380 -8.25 -10.16 16.43
CA ASP A 380 -9.00 -11.37 16.74
C ASP A 380 -8.22 -12.18 17.78
N ILE A 381 -8.79 -12.36 18.97
CA ILE A 381 -8.19 -13.09 20.09
C ILE A 381 -8.78 -14.49 20.20
N ALA A 382 -7.92 -15.48 20.00
CA ALA A 382 -8.27 -16.89 20.13
C ALA A 382 -8.41 -17.33 21.60
N PRO A 383 -9.12 -18.45 21.90
CA PRO A 383 -9.27 -18.96 23.26
C PRO A 383 -7.96 -19.32 23.97
N ASP A 384 -6.89 -19.61 23.22
CA ASP A 384 -5.54 -19.84 23.74
C ASP A 384 -4.74 -18.53 24.00
N GLY A 385 -5.33 -17.39 23.67
CA GLY A 385 -4.76 -16.06 23.85
C GLY A 385 -3.92 -15.55 22.68
N SER A 386 -3.77 -16.30 21.58
CA SER A 386 -3.12 -15.78 20.37
C SER A 386 -3.87 -14.57 19.80
N SER A 387 -3.11 -13.58 19.34
CA SER A 387 -3.64 -12.28 18.90
C SER A 387 -3.33 -12.07 17.41
N LEU A 388 -4.36 -12.20 16.57
CA LEU A 388 -4.27 -12.02 15.11
C LEU A 388 -4.61 -10.59 14.74
N LEU A 389 -3.71 -9.89 14.03
CA LEU A 389 -4.01 -8.57 13.47
C LEU A 389 -5.05 -8.70 12.35
N VAL A 390 -6.19 -8.04 12.50
CA VAL A 390 -7.26 -8.01 11.48
C VAL A 390 -7.26 -6.69 10.73
N SER A 391 -7.14 -5.58 11.45
CA SER A 391 -7.04 -4.25 10.86
C SER A 391 -6.29 -3.30 11.78
N TRP A 392 -5.83 -2.17 11.25
CA TRP A 392 -5.13 -1.15 12.01
C TRP A 392 -5.25 0.23 11.36
N GLY A 393 -4.94 1.26 12.14
CA GLY A 393 -4.99 2.65 11.72
C GLY A 393 -3.98 3.50 12.48
N LEU A 394 -3.63 4.65 11.91
CA LEU A 394 -2.74 5.65 12.49
C LEU A 394 -3.42 7.00 12.44
N LEU A 395 -3.10 7.83 13.43
CA LEU A 395 -3.43 9.23 13.44
C LEU A 395 -2.32 10.00 14.17
N ASN A 396 -1.68 10.94 13.48
CA ASN A 396 -1.03 12.06 14.14
C ASN A 396 -2.13 12.96 14.71
N LEU A 397 -2.18 13.11 16.03
CA LEU A 397 -3.26 13.78 16.74
C LEU A 397 -3.33 15.29 16.46
N THR A 398 -2.28 15.87 15.87
CA THR A 398 -2.33 17.25 15.37
C THR A 398 -3.24 17.37 14.14
N HIS A 399 -3.43 16.27 13.39
CA HIS A 399 -4.33 16.17 12.24
C HIS A 399 -5.76 15.71 12.62
N ARG A 400 -6.14 15.74 13.92
CA ARG A 400 -7.47 15.31 14.41
C ARG A 400 -8.66 15.99 13.70
N ASN A 401 -8.44 17.19 13.14
CA ASN A 401 -9.44 17.99 12.44
C ASN A 401 -9.26 18.00 10.90
N GLY A 402 -8.30 17.24 10.37
CA GLY A 402 -7.99 17.17 8.95
C GLY A 402 -6.49 17.24 8.64
N HIS A 403 -6.11 16.87 7.42
CA HIS A 403 -4.71 16.77 7.02
C HIS A 403 -4.13 18.03 6.36
N GLU A 404 -4.96 19.01 6.01
CA GLU A 404 -4.53 20.22 5.30
C GLU A 404 -3.94 21.28 6.24
N ASN A 405 -4.55 21.43 7.42
CA ASN A 405 -4.22 22.46 8.41
C ASN A 405 -4.11 21.81 9.80
N PRO A 406 -3.06 21.04 10.08
CA PRO A 406 -2.89 20.43 11.40
C PRO A 406 -2.66 21.51 12.48
N GLU A 407 -3.12 21.21 13.69
CA GLU A 407 -3.07 22.11 14.84
C GLU A 407 -2.37 21.41 16.00
N ALA A 408 -1.43 22.11 16.64
CA ALA A 408 -0.80 21.64 17.86
C ALA A 408 -1.86 21.28 18.94
N LEU A 409 -1.50 20.33 19.80
CA LEU A 409 -2.28 19.97 20.96
C LEU A 409 -2.02 20.96 22.11
N ASP A 410 -3.05 21.27 22.89
CA ASP A 410 -2.90 21.97 24.16
C ASP A 410 -2.60 20.93 25.27
N PRO A 411 -1.39 20.95 25.88
CA PRO A 411 -1.01 19.93 26.85
C PRO A 411 -1.96 19.85 28.04
N GLY A 412 -2.50 18.65 28.28
CA GLY A 412 -3.42 18.33 29.36
C GLY A 412 -4.89 18.62 29.06
N GLU A 413 -5.21 19.30 27.95
CA GLU A 413 -6.60 19.52 27.54
C GLU A 413 -7.21 18.26 26.94
N LYS A 414 -8.51 18.09 27.15
CA LYS A 414 -9.28 16.98 26.59
C LYS A 414 -9.74 17.33 25.19
N PHE A 415 -9.59 16.39 24.28
CA PHE A 415 -10.13 16.48 22.94
C PHE A 415 -10.61 15.10 22.47
N THR A 416 -11.37 15.09 21.38
CA THR A 416 -11.83 13.85 20.73
C THR A 416 -11.08 13.67 19.42
N ALA A 417 -10.64 12.45 19.14
CA ALA A 417 -9.99 12.08 17.90
C ALA A 417 -10.66 10.83 17.30
N LYS A 418 -10.68 10.75 15.96
CA LYS A 418 -11.21 9.61 15.22
C LYS A 418 -10.10 8.92 14.46
N VAL A 419 -9.85 7.65 14.77
CA VAL A 419 -8.89 6.82 14.06
C VAL A 419 -9.65 5.84 13.20
N GLN A 420 -9.63 6.07 11.90
CA GLN A 420 -10.11 5.08 10.93
C GLN A 420 -9.08 3.96 10.81
N LEU A 421 -9.54 2.71 10.91
CA LEU A 421 -8.72 1.54 10.60
C LEU A 421 -8.94 1.14 9.13
N ASN A 422 -7.99 0.40 8.59
CA ASN A 422 -8.05 -0.11 7.23
C ASN A 422 -9.33 -0.93 6.99
N ALA A 423 -9.89 -0.82 5.78
CA ALA A 423 -11.02 -1.63 5.38
C ALA A 423 -10.64 -3.11 5.45
N CYS A 424 -11.51 -3.92 6.02
CA CYS A 424 -11.29 -5.36 6.13
C CYS A 424 -12.59 -6.13 5.98
N ALA A 425 -12.43 -7.42 5.69
CA ALA A 425 -13.44 -8.44 5.93
C ALA A 425 -12.87 -9.42 6.96
N HIS A 426 -13.67 -9.86 7.93
CA HIS A 426 -13.25 -10.92 8.85
C HIS A 426 -14.44 -11.62 9.48
N ALA A 427 -14.43 -12.95 9.45
CA ALA A 427 -15.38 -13.81 10.15
C ALA A 427 -14.76 -14.31 11.45
N LEU A 428 -15.14 -13.68 12.56
CA LEU A 428 -14.72 -14.05 13.90
C LEU A 428 -15.35 -15.38 14.31
N LYS A 429 -14.51 -16.36 14.64
CA LYS A 429 -14.93 -17.72 15.03
C LYS A 429 -15.60 -17.74 16.41
N SER A 430 -16.53 -18.67 16.60
CA SER A 430 -17.13 -18.95 17.92
C SER A 430 -16.07 -19.11 19.02
N GLY A 431 -16.26 -18.42 20.14
CA GLY A 431 -15.39 -18.43 21.31
C GLY A 431 -14.24 -17.42 21.26
N HIS A 432 -14.01 -16.77 20.12
CA HIS A 432 -13.02 -15.70 19.99
C HIS A 432 -13.56 -14.37 20.52
N ARG A 433 -12.65 -13.39 20.69
CA ARG A 433 -12.95 -12.03 21.19
C ARG A 433 -12.39 -10.99 20.25
N TRP A 434 -13.04 -9.84 20.18
CA TRP A 434 -12.44 -8.64 19.59
C TRP A 434 -11.58 -7.94 20.62
N ARG A 435 -10.40 -7.48 20.20
CA ARG A 435 -9.56 -6.57 20.97
C ARG A 435 -9.24 -5.32 20.16
N LEU A 436 -9.44 -4.16 20.76
CA LEU A 436 -8.84 -2.91 20.32
C LEU A 436 -7.62 -2.61 21.19
N SER A 437 -6.45 -2.54 20.57
CA SER A 437 -5.19 -2.18 21.22
C SER A 437 -4.79 -0.77 20.76
N LEU A 438 -4.56 0.14 21.70
CA LEU A 438 -4.17 1.53 21.43
C LEU A 438 -2.75 1.82 21.94
N SER A 439 -1.90 2.45 21.14
CA SER A 439 -0.52 2.82 21.51
C SER A 439 -0.15 4.23 21.03
N SER A 440 0.85 4.85 21.68
CA SER A 440 1.33 6.20 21.33
C SER A 440 2.51 6.21 20.34
N ALA A 441 2.93 5.04 19.87
CA ALA A 441 3.90 4.81 18.81
C ALA A 441 3.48 3.57 18.00
N TYR A 442 4.09 3.37 16.83
CA TYR A 442 3.88 2.15 16.03
C TYR A 442 5.04 1.89 15.06
N PHE A 443 6.16 1.41 15.60
CA PHE A 443 7.35 1.06 14.83
C PHE A 443 7.20 -0.37 14.26
N PRO A 444 7.50 -0.66 12.98
CA PRO A 444 8.28 0.16 12.05
C PRO A 444 7.47 1.06 11.11
N HIS A 445 6.14 1.16 11.22
CA HIS A 445 5.35 1.87 10.22
C HIS A 445 5.40 3.40 10.39
N ALA A 446 5.26 3.92 11.60
CA ALA A 446 5.12 5.35 11.83
C ALA A 446 6.41 5.98 12.37
N TRP A 447 6.79 7.13 11.80
CA TRP A 447 7.87 7.93 12.35
C TRP A 447 7.48 8.49 13.74
N PRO A 448 8.32 8.36 14.78
CA PRO A 448 7.98 8.81 16.13
C PRO A 448 7.78 10.32 16.25
N SER A 449 6.89 10.71 17.16
CA SER A 449 6.80 12.10 17.64
C SER A 449 8.16 12.56 18.19
N SER A 450 8.43 13.87 18.15
CA SER A 450 9.73 14.44 18.54
C SER A 450 10.12 14.20 20.01
N LYS A 451 9.13 13.91 20.87
CA LYS A 451 9.26 13.64 22.30
C LYS A 451 8.43 12.42 22.69
N ILE A 452 8.79 11.80 23.82
CA ILE A 452 7.94 10.79 24.46
C ILE A 452 6.63 11.45 24.91
N THR A 453 5.51 10.84 24.55
CA THR A 453 4.16 11.33 24.82
C THR A 453 3.44 10.45 25.83
N LYS A 454 2.80 11.08 26.80
CA LYS A 454 1.92 10.42 27.77
C LYS A 454 0.48 10.74 27.41
N LEU A 455 -0.22 9.72 26.94
CA LEU A 455 -1.64 9.81 26.63
C LEU A 455 -2.49 9.32 27.81
N LYS A 456 -3.64 9.98 28.00
CA LYS A 456 -4.72 9.52 28.87
C LYS A 456 -5.98 9.37 28.04
N ILE A 457 -6.67 8.24 28.15
CA ILE A 457 -8.01 8.05 27.57
C ILE A 457 -9.07 8.22 28.67
N PHE A 458 -10.22 8.76 28.31
CA PHE A 458 -11.34 9.02 29.22
C PHE A 458 -12.54 8.16 28.85
N PRO A 459 -12.81 7.05 29.58
CA PRO A 459 -13.98 6.22 29.34
C PRO A 459 -15.29 7.01 29.44
N GLY A 460 -16.21 6.75 28.51
CA GLY A 460 -17.52 7.40 28.45
C GLY A 460 -18.21 7.23 27.10
N ILE A 461 -19.36 7.88 26.93
CA ILE A 461 -20.20 7.77 25.72
C ILE A 461 -19.51 8.27 24.44
N GLU A 462 -18.48 9.11 24.57
CA GLU A 462 -17.70 9.66 23.45
C GLU A 462 -16.44 8.84 23.13
N THR A 463 -16.21 7.72 23.83
CA THR A 463 -15.05 6.85 23.61
C THR A 463 -15.52 5.43 23.27
N TYR A 464 -15.51 5.10 21.99
CA TYR A 464 -16.06 3.87 21.45
C TYR A 464 -15.37 3.41 20.16
N LEU A 465 -15.49 2.12 19.88
CA LEU A 465 -15.17 1.46 18.63
C LEU A 465 -16.48 1.19 17.87
N ASN A 466 -16.53 1.59 16.60
CA ASN A 466 -17.58 1.19 15.68
C ASN A 466 -17.07 0.06 14.79
N LEU A 467 -17.80 -1.05 14.75
CA LEU A 467 -17.50 -2.19 13.90
C LEU A 467 -18.54 -2.29 12.77
N PRO A 468 -18.09 -2.40 11.50
CA PRO A 468 -18.98 -2.50 10.34
C PRO A 468 -19.54 -3.92 10.24
N PHE A 469 -20.43 -4.26 11.16
CA PHE A 469 -21.06 -5.57 11.24
C PHE A 469 -21.72 -5.93 9.92
N ARG A 470 -21.56 -7.18 9.47
CA ARG A 470 -22.19 -7.68 8.25
C ARG A 470 -23.21 -8.74 8.59
N LYS A 471 -24.46 -8.53 8.17
CA LYS A 471 -25.46 -9.61 8.12
C LYS A 471 -25.20 -10.47 6.91
N ILE A 472 -25.21 -11.79 7.10
CA ILE A 472 -25.02 -12.77 6.03
C ILE A 472 -26.23 -12.71 5.08
N PRO A 473 -26.07 -12.24 3.83
CA PRO A 473 -27.13 -12.22 2.83
C PRO A 473 -27.35 -13.64 2.26
N GLN A 474 -28.53 -13.88 1.69
CA GLN A 474 -28.80 -15.16 1.01
C GLN A 474 -27.99 -15.28 -0.30
N GLU A 475 -27.67 -14.14 -0.91
CA GLU A 475 -26.91 -14.02 -2.16
C GLU A 475 -25.52 -14.66 -2.08
N ASP A 476 -24.89 -14.69 -0.90
CA ASP A 476 -23.59 -15.37 -0.68
C ASP A 476 -23.63 -16.84 -1.13
N THR A 477 -24.78 -17.51 -0.99
CA THR A 477 -24.94 -18.94 -1.31
C THR A 477 -25.10 -19.22 -2.80
N GLN A 478 -25.25 -18.19 -3.63
CA GLN A 478 -25.51 -18.32 -5.07
C GLN A 478 -24.34 -17.84 -5.93
N LEU A 479 -23.20 -17.46 -5.32
CA LEU A 479 -22.04 -16.98 -6.04
C LEU A 479 -21.40 -18.10 -6.87
N ALA A 480 -21.27 -17.86 -8.17
CA ALA A 480 -20.53 -18.75 -9.05
C ALA A 480 -19.06 -18.82 -8.63
N GLU A 481 -18.47 -20.01 -8.63
CA GLU A 481 -17.04 -20.15 -8.40
C GLU A 481 -16.24 -19.43 -9.50
N PHE A 482 -15.10 -18.87 -9.13
CA PHE A 482 -14.17 -18.36 -10.13
C PHE A 482 -13.51 -19.54 -10.84
N LEU A 483 -13.15 -19.34 -12.11
CA LEU A 483 -12.30 -20.29 -12.82
C LEU A 483 -10.92 -20.37 -12.16
N GLU A 484 -10.20 -21.46 -12.44
CA GLU A 484 -8.80 -21.58 -12.06
C GLU A 484 -7.93 -20.55 -12.82
N PRO A 485 -6.84 -20.06 -12.21
CA PRO A 485 -5.89 -19.18 -12.86
C PRO A 485 -5.35 -19.73 -14.20
N GLU A 486 -5.46 -18.92 -15.27
CA GLU A 486 -4.77 -19.16 -16.54
C GLU A 486 -3.76 -18.03 -16.81
N CYS A 487 -2.65 -18.37 -17.46
CA CYS A 487 -1.71 -17.40 -18.00
C CYS A 487 -0.94 -17.97 -19.19
N SER A 488 -0.41 -17.08 -20.03
CA SER A 488 0.60 -17.43 -21.03
C SER A 488 1.87 -17.95 -20.36
N GLN A 489 2.63 -18.75 -21.09
CA GLN A 489 3.94 -19.21 -20.59
C GLN A 489 4.84 -17.99 -20.32
N PRO A 490 5.56 -17.97 -19.17
CA PRO A 490 6.55 -16.93 -18.91
C PRO A 490 7.67 -16.99 -19.95
N LEU A 491 8.36 -15.86 -20.14
CA LEU A 491 9.58 -15.84 -20.93
C LEU A 491 10.60 -16.80 -20.33
N ALA A 492 11.28 -17.56 -21.19
CA ALA A 492 12.30 -18.50 -20.76
C ALA A 492 13.51 -17.74 -20.21
N THR A 493 13.99 -18.14 -19.03
CA THR A 493 15.15 -17.55 -18.36
C THR A 493 16.16 -18.60 -17.92
N GLU A 494 17.43 -18.24 -17.92
CA GLU A 494 18.52 -18.95 -17.27
C GLU A 494 18.82 -18.27 -15.92
N GLU A 495 18.83 -19.05 -14.84
CA GLU A 495 19.24 -18.54 -13.53
C GLU A 495 20.77 -18.47 -13.45
N ILE A 496 21.30 -17.27 -13.24
CA ILE A 496 22.73 -17.03 -13.01
C ILE A 496 23.02 -17.01 -11.49
N ARG A 497 22.10 -16.42 -10.72
CA ARG A 497 22.17 -16.38 -9.25
C ARG A 497 20.77 -16.55 -8.68
N THR A 498 20.63 -17.49 -7.75
CA THR A 498 19.38 -17.78 -7.06
C THR A 498 18.93 -16.62 -6.18
N ALA A 499 17.63 -16.34 -6.18
CA ALA A 499 17.01 -15.38 -5.28
C ALA A 499 17.16 -15.80 -3.81
N SER A 500 17.29 -14.85 -2.91
CA SER A 500 17.37 -15.11 -1.47
C SER A 500 16.75 -13.99 -0.65
N ARG A 501 16.34 -14.29 0.58
CA ARG A 501 15.66 -13.32 1.44
C ARG A 501 16.01 -13.54 2.90
N LYS A 502 16.14 -12.45 3.63
CA LYS A 502 16.34 -12.49 5.08
C LYS A 502 15.70 -11.28 5.74
N ARG A 503 14.90 -11.52 6.78
CA ARG A 503 14.36 -10.47 7.64
C ARG A 503 14.73 -10.78 9.09
N THR A 504 15.32 -9.83 9.78
CA THR A 504 15.82 -9.98 11.16
C THR A 504 15.32 -8.84 12.03
N ILE A 505 15.05 -9.18 13.29
CA ILE A 505 14.80 -8.24 14.38
C ILE A 505 15.85 -8.56 15.44
N GLU A 506 16.68 -7.58 15.78
CA GLU A 506 17.76 -7.70 16.76
C GLU A 506 17.49 -6.72 17.91
N HIS A 507 17.66 -7.17 19.15
CA HIS A 507 17.58 -6.34 20.37
C HIS A 507 18.94 -6.34 21.05
N GLU A 508 19.60 -5.19 21.04
CA GLU A 508 20.81 -4.95 21.81
C GLU A 508 20.41 -4.46 23.21
N VAL A 509 20.74 -5.26 24.22
CA VAL A 509 20.17 -5.13 25.56
C VAL A 509 20.88 -4.12 26.45
N ILE A 510 22.05 -3.62 26.06
CA ILE A 510 22.82 -2.64 26.85
C ILE A 510 22.32 -1.21 26.58
N GLU A 511 22.12 -0.87 25.31
CA GLU A 511 21.63 0.43 24.83
C GLU A 511 20.10 0.46 24.67
N ASP A 512 19.46 -0.70 24.84
CA ASP A 512 18.03 -0.93 24.61
C ASP A 512 17.60 -0.51 23.20
N SER A 513 18.39 -0.99 22.22
CA SER A 513 18.28 -0.65 20.81
C SER A 513 17.72 -1.81 20.01
N PHE A 514 16.80 -1.52 19.10
CA PHE A 514 16.18 -2.49 18.21
C PHE A 514 16.57 -2.17 16.78
N THR A 515 17.03 -3.19 16.04
CA THR A 515 17.31 -3.08 14.61
C THR A 515 16.48 -4.08 13.83
N LEU A 516 15.69 -3.57 12.88
CA LEU A 516 14.97 -4.35 11.90
C LEU A 516 15.71 -4.26 10.57
N THR A 517 16.14 -5.40 10.04
CA THR A 517 16.80 -5.46 8.72
C THR A 517 16.02 -6.37 7.79
N HIS A 518 15.78 -5.92 6.57
CA HIS A 518 15.10 -6.65 5.52
C HIS A 518 15.94 -6.63 4.25
N ARG A 519 16.47 -7.80 3.90
CA ARG A 519 17.28 -8.03 2.69
C ARG A 519 16.50 -8.89 1.70
N VAL A 520 16.42 -8.42 0.46
CA VAL A 520 15.82 -9.14 -0.66
C VAL A 520 16.82 -9.16 -1.80
N ASP A 521 17.17 -10.34 -2.27
CA ASP A 521 17.93 -10.57 -3.49
C ASP A 521 16.98 -11.27 -4.46
N ASN A 522 16.54 -10.58 -5.50
CA ASN A 522 15.65 -11.17 -6.50
C ASN A 522 16.40 -12.14 -7.43
N GLY A 523 17.71 -12.33 -7.24
CA GLY A 523 18.54 -13.17 -8.09
C GLY A 523 19.13 -12.40 -9.27
N ARG A 524 19.72 -13.15 -10.20
CA ARG A 524 20.17 -12.65 -11.50
C ARG A 524 19.73 -13.66 -12.55
N PHE A 525 19.03 -13.19 -13.56
CA PHE A 525 18.50 -14.02 -14.64
C PHE A 525 18.92 -13.48 -15.99
N ARG A 526 19.12 -14.40 -16.95
CA ARG A 526 19.28 -14.09 -18.36
C ARG A 526 18.04 -14.54 -19.13
N PHE A 527 17.45 -13.68 -19.93
CA PHE A 527 16.40 -14.06 -20.86
C PHE A 527 16.99 -14.84 -22.03
N VAL A 528 16.42 -16.02 -22.33
CA VAL A 528 16.96 -16.94 -23.35
C VAL A 528 16.82 -16.37 -24.75
N GLU A 529 15.77 -15.58 -24.99
CA GLU A 529 15.41 -15.08 -26.33
C GLU A 529 16.40 -14.05 -26.86
N ASP A 530 16.84 -13.11 -26.02
CA ASP A 530 17.66 -11.98 -26.44
C ASP A 530 18.96 -11.83 -25.64
N GLY A 531 19.19 -12.68 -24.63
CA GLY A 531 20.37 -12.66 -23.78
C GLY A 531 20.43 -11.50 -22.78
N LEU A 532 19.34 -10.73 -22.60
CA LEU A 532 19.29 -9.66 -21.62
C LEU A 532 19.39 -10.23 -20.21
N GLU A 533 20.21 -9.64 -19.37
CA GLU A 533 20.41 -10.00 -17.98
C GLU A 533 19.86 -8.91 -17.07
N THR A 534 19.19 -9.33 -15.99
CA THR A 534 18.65 -8.42 -14.97
C THR A 534 18.97 -8.93 -13.57
N GLU A 535 19.31 -8.02 -12.66
CA GLU A 535 19.45 -8.29 -11.23
C GLU A 535 18.87 -7.13 -10.41
N ASP A 536 18.24 -7.46 -9.28
CA ASP A 536 17.75 -6.48 -8.32
C ASP A 536 18.01 -6.97 -6.90
N LEU A 537 18.64 -6.12 -6.07
CA LEU A 537 18.87 -6.37 -4.65
C LEU A 537 18.39 -5.16 -3.85
N SER A 538 17.84 -5.41 -2.67
CA SER A 538 17.49 -4.39 -1.70
C SER A 538 17.88 -4.77 -0.28
N CYS A 539 18.25 -3.77 0.50
CA CYS A 539 18.42 -3.88 1.95
C CYS A 539 17.87 -2.64 2.62
N ASP A 540 16.86 -2.82 3.46
CA ASP A 540 16.34 -1.78 4.35
C ASP A 540 16.70 -2.11 5.79
N SER A 541 17.17 -1.10 6.54
CA SER A 541 17.54 -1.24 7.94
C SER A 541 17.00 -0.06 8.74
N LEU A 542 16.25 -0.36 9.80
CA LEU A 542 15.66 0.61 10.70
C LEU A 542 16.18 0.34 12.11
N SER A 543 16.74 1.35 12.78
CA SER A 543 17.23 1.24 14.16
C SER A 543 16.59 2.28 15.06
N LEU A 544 16.14 1.89 16.26
CA LEU A 544 15.47 2.76 17.23
C LEU A 544 15.80 2.31 18.66
N ASN A 545 16.03 3.26 19.57
CA ASN A 545 16.15 3.00 21.01
C ASN A 545 14.81 3.27 21.70
N GLU A 546 14.41 2.37 22.62
CA GLU A 546 13.07 2.35 23.23
C GLU A 546 12.66 3.66 23.92
N ASP A 547 13.60 4.37 24.55
CA ASP A 547 13.34 5.60 25.29
C ASP A 547 13.80 6.88 24.55
N LYS A 548 14.19 6.79 23.28
CA LYS A 548 14.74 7.93 22.52
C LYS A 548 14.08 8.01 21.15
N PRO A 549 12.90 8.65 21.00
CA PRO A 549 12.19 8.72 19.71
C PRO A 549 13.04 9.32 18.58
N LEU A 550 13.89 10.30 18.87
CA LEU A 550 14.80 10.92 17.90
C LEU A 550 16.01 10.06 17.52
N SER A 551 16.14 8.84 18.08
CA SER A 551 17.20 7.90 17.69
C SER A 551 16.87 7.09 16.44
N LEU A 552 15.64 7.19 15.92
CA LEU A 552 15.25 6.51 14.70
C LEU A 552 16.19 6.87 13.54
N LYS A 553 16.75 5.84 12.93
CA LYS A 553 17.54 5.91 11.71
C LYS A 553 17.03 4.89 10.71
N VAL A 554 16.78 5.34 9.49
CA VAL A 554 16.42 4.50 8.35
C VAL A 554 17.57 4.52 7.36
N CYS A 555 18.00 3.34 6.91
CA CYS A 555 18.99 3.16 5.85
C CYS A 555 18.40 2.27 4.76
N CYS A 556 18.55 2.67 3.50
CA CYS A 556 18.09 1.92 2.34
C CYS A 556 19.25 1.74 1.37
N GLU A 557 19.41 0.54 0.82
CA GLU A 557 20.40 0.21 -0.21
C GLU A 557 19.68 -0.53 -1.35
N ARG A 558 20.02 -0.20 -2.59
CA ARG A 558 19.48 -0.81 -3.80
C ARG A 558 20.61 -1.09 -4.78
N THR A 559 20.58 -2.24 -5.42
CA THR A 559 21.42 -2.56 -6.57
C THR A 559 20.51 -3.02 -7.70
N ALA A 560 20.64 -2.41 -8.87
CA ALA A 560 19.91 -2.79 -10.08
C ALA A 560 20.90 -2.97 -11.22
N GLY A 561 20.97 -4.15 -11.81
CA GLY A 561 21.83 -4.44 -12.96
C GLY A 561 21.02 -4.78 -14.19
N ILE A 562 21.50 -4.30 -15.34
CA ILE A 562 20.94 -4.62 -16.66
C ILE A 562 22.07 -4.67 -17.69
N GLY A 563 22.04 -5.66 -18.58
CA GLY A 563 23.09 -5.84 -19.59
C GLY A 563 22.83 -6.99 -20.56
N ARG A 564 23.63 -7.09 -21.61
CA ARG A 564 23.62 -8.16 -22.61
C ARG A 564 25.04 -8.37 -23.15
N GLY A 565 25.59 -9.58 -22.99
CA GLY A 565 26.96 -9.88 -23.41
C GLY A 565 27.99 -8.95 -22.75
N ASP A 566 28.82 -8.30 -23.57
CA ASP A 566 29.86 -7.36 -23.10
C ASP A 566 29.30 -6.03 -22.56
N TRP A 567 28.08 -5.67 -22.94
CA TRP A 567 27.40 -4.49 -22.39
C TRP A 567 26.79 -4.86 -21.04
N GLN A 568 27.39 -4.39 -19.95
CA GLN A 568 26.91 -4.63 -18.60
C GLN A 568 26.83 -3.30 -17.85
N THR A 569 25.73 -3.05 -17.18
CA THR A 569 25.57 -1.86 -16.33
C THR A 569 25.03 -2.22 -14.97
N ARG A 570 25.42 -1.43 -13.97
CA ARG A 570 25.00 -1.63 -12.59
C ARG A 570 24.80 -0.30 -11.91
N VAL A 571 23.67 -0.16 -11.25
CA VAL A 571 23.31 1.00 -10.43
C VAL A 571 23.35 0.57 -8.97
N GLU A 572 23.97 1.40 -8.13
CA GLU A 572 23.95 1.28 -6.67
C GLU A 572 23.38 2.57 -6.08
N ALA A 573 22.19 2.50 -5.49
CA ALA A 573 21.57 3.64 -4.81
C ALA A 573 21.52 3.40 -3.31
N SER A 574 21.73 4.44 -2.51
CA SER A 574 21.55 4.35 -1.06
C SER A 574 20.97 5.64 -0.48
N GLY A 575 20.26 5.50 0.62
CA GLY A 575 19.63 6.59 1.37
C GLY A 575 19.81 6.41 2.87
N THR A 576 19.91 7.51 3.61
CA THR A 576 19.80 7.52 5.07
C THR A 576 18.90 8.67 5.50
N MET A 577 17.95 8.40 6.40
CA MET A 577 17.07 9.40 6.98
C MET A 577 17.10 9.34 8.51
N THR A 578 17.22 10.51 9.14
CA THR A 578 17.14 10.72 10.60
C THR A 578 16.34 11.98 10.89
N ALA A 579 16.04 12.24 12.17
CA ALA A 579 15.33 13.45 12.56
C ALA A 579 15.89 14.06 13.85
N THR A 580 15.84 15.39 13.92
CA THR A 580 15.88 16.15 15.17
C THR A 580 14.46 16.54 15.58
N SER A 581 14.31 17.34 16.64
CA SER A 581 13.01 17.94 16.98
C SER A 581 12.54 18.96 15.94
N GLU A 582 13.44 19.50 15.12
CA GLU A 582 13.15 20.61 14.21
C GLU A 582 13.25 20.22 12.73
N ASN A 583 14.00 19.19 12.38
CA ASN A 583 14.29 18.86 10.98
C ASN A 583 14.40 17.35 10.75
N PHE A 584 13.92 16.89 9.60
CA PHE A 584 14.40 15.66 8.96
C PHE A 584 15.73 15.92 8.28
N HIS A 585 16.63 14.94 8.32
CA HIS A 585 17.92 14.95 7.63
C HIS A 585 17.98 13.76 6.70
N VAL A 586 18.29 14.00 5.43
CA VAL A 586 18.35 12.96 4.40
C VAL A 586 19.67 13.08 3.65
N THR A 587 20.37 11.96 3.55
CA THR A 587 21.50 11.80 2.63
C THR A 587 21.18 10.70 1.63
N SER A 588 21.60 10.88 0.38
CA SER A 588 21.46 9.85 -0.65
C SER A 588 22.66 9.84 -1.58
N ARG A 589 22.97 8.67 -2.14
CA ARG A 589 24.11 8.45 -3.03
C ARG A 589 23.68 7.58 -4.20
N LEU A 590 24.14 7.92 -5.40
CA LEU A 590 23.95 7.17 -6.65
C LEU A 590 25.31 6.84 -7.27
N GLU A 591 25.62 5.55 -7.21
CA GLU A 591 26.58 4.72 -7.94
C GLU A 591 26.15 4.29 -9.34
N VAL A 592 26.86 4.59 -10.43
CA VAL A 592 26.56 3.93 -11.71
C VAL A 592 27.83 3.42 -12.37
N PHE A 593 27.78 2.20 -12.87
CA PHE A 593 28.89 1.48 -13.47
C PHE A 593 28.52 0.99 -14.87
N GLU A 594 29.51 1.03 -15.77
CA GLU A 594 29.52 0.34 -17.05
C GLU A 594 30.68 -0.66 -17.03
N GLY A 595 30.36 -1.95 -17.06
CA GLY A 595 31.28 -3.01 -16.61
C GLY A 595 31.73 -2.75 -15.17
N ASP A 596 33.05 -2.82 -14.94
CA ASP A 596 33.66 -2.52 -13.64
C ASP A 596 34.03 -1.04 -13.47
N GLN A 597 33.87 -0.22 -14.52
CA GLN A 597 34.23 1.19 -14.48
C GLN A 597 33.07 2.03 -13.95
N ARG A 598 33.35 2.84 -12.93
CA ARG A 598 32.38 3.84 -12.46
C ARG A 598 32.16 4.89 -13.54
N PHE A 599 30.94 4.93 -14.07
CA PHE A 599 30.48 5.82 -15.13
C PHE A 599 29.97 7.15 -14.57
N PHE A 600 29.22 7.12 -13.47
CA PHE A 600 28.61 8.30 -12.86
C PHE A 600 28.57 8.18 -11.32
N PHE A 601 28.58 9.34 -10.65
CA PHE A 601 28.44 9.43 -9.21
C PHE A 601 27.74 10.73 -8.80
N ARG A 602 26.77 10.64 -7.88
CA ARG A 602 26.13 11.81 -7.29
C ARG A 602 25.74 11.58 -5.84
N THR A 603 25.78 12.65 -5.05
CA THR A 603 25.32 12.67 -3.65
C THR A 603 24.39 13.84 -3.39
N TRP A 604 23.42 13.62 -2.52
CA TRP A 604 22.53 14.63 -1.99
C TRP A 604 22.63 14.61 -0.46
N ASP A 605 22.62 15.80 0.14
CA ASP A 605 22.56 16.02 1.58
C ASP A 605 21.69 17.25 1.81
N PHE A 606 20.55 17.06 2.47
CA PHE A 606 19.61 18.14 2.74
C PHE A 606 18.87 17.91 4.06
N LYS A 607 18.24 18.98 4.52
CA LYS A 607 17.34 18.95 5.66
C LYS A 607 16.02 19.61 5.31
N VAL A 608 14.94 19.12 5.93
CA VAL A 608 13.59 19.67 5.78
C VAL A 608 13.02 19.93 7.17
N PRO A 609 12.49 21.13 7.47
CA PRO A 609 11.86 21.41 8.75
C PRO A 609 10.72 20.44 9.06
N ARG A 610 10.53 20.06 10.32
CA ARG A 610 9.36 19.27 10.77
C ARG A 610 8.19 20.21 11.01
N GLU A 611 7.05 19.94 10.38
CA GLU A 611 5.85 20.77 10.46
C GLU A 611 4.72 20.05 11.20
N VAL A 612 4.68 20.09 12.54
CA VAL A 612 3.56 19.52 13.32
C VAL A 612 3.20 18.07 12.88
N VAL A 613 4.24 17.27 12.55
CA VAL A 613 4.20 15.88 12.02
C VAL A 613 4.69 14.84 13.02
#